data_AF-T1BYE2-F1
#
_entry.id   AF-T1BYE2-F1
#
_cell.length_a   1.000
_cell.length_b   1.000
_cell.length_c   1.000
_cell.angle_alpha   90.00
_cell.angle_beta   90.00
_cell.angle_gamma   90.00
#
_symmetry.space_group_name_H-M   'P 1'
#
loop_
_entity.id
_entity.type
_entity.pdbx_description
1 polymer ?
#
loop_
_entity_poly.entity_id
_entity_poly.type
_entity_poly.pdbx_seq_one_letter_code
_entity_poly.pdbx_strand_id
1 'polypeptide(L)'
;MIVTTFARPGYLRRALDAGVRGYVLKDAPARVLADAIRTVCAGGKAIAPELAAEAWEAADPLTERERRILRLAGDGSSSAEIARQLCLS
;
A
#
# COMPACT_ATOMS: atom_id res chain seq x y z
N MET A 1 4.21 -0.82 -13.25
CA MET A 1 3.10 -1.76 -12.95
C MET A 1 3.56 -2.68 -11.83
N ILE A 2 2.64 -3.12 -10.97
CA ILE A 2 2.92 -4.04 -9.86
C ILE A 2 2.02 -5.28 -10.02
N VAL A 3 2.60 -6.45 -9.77
CA VAL A 3 1.88 -7.73 -9.68
C VAL A 3 2.09 -8.28 -8.27
N THR A 4 1.01 -8.53 -7.54
CA THR A 4 1.08 -8.87 -6.11
C THR A 4 0.23 -10.09 -5.76
N THR A 5 0.70 -10.88 -4.81
CA THR A 5 -0.13 -11.92 -4.18
C THR A 5 -1.10 -11.34 -3.15
N PHE A 6 -0.81 -10.16 -2.60
CA PHE A 6 -1.55 -9.59 -1.49
C PHE A 6 -2.33 -8.35 -1.91
N ALA A 7 -3.65 -8.46 -1.78
CA ALA A 7 -4.60 -7.38 -1.70
C ALA A 7 -4.49 -6.71 -0.32
N ARG A 8 -3.48 -5.87 -0.12
CA ARG A 8 -3.41 -5.04 1.08
C ARG A 8 -3.77 -3.61 0.70
N PRO A 9 -4.85 -3.03 1.26
CA PRO A 9 -5.30 -1.67 0.97
C PRO A 9 -4.16 -0.63 1.00
N GLY A 10 -3.33 -0.71 2.04
CA GLY A 10 -2.20 0.20 2.23
C GLY A 10 -1.13 0.11 1.15
N TYR A 11 -0.96 -1.04 0.48
CA TYR A 11 -0.02 -1.18 -0.63
C TYR A 11 -0.59 -0.61 -1.93
N LEU A 12 -1.88 -0.81 -2.20
CA LEU A 12 -2.50 -0.16 -3.36
C LEU A 12 -2.47 1.36 -3.20
N ARG A 13 -2.84 1.91 -2.04
CA ARG A 13 -2.79 3.35 -1.79
C ARG A 13 -1.40 3.94 -2.04
N ARG A 14 -0.36 3.34 -1.44
CA ARG A 14 1.04 3.76 -1.65
C ARG A 14 1.47 3.65 -3.11
N ALA A 15 1.04 2.61 -3.83
CA ALA A 15 1.35 2.45 -5.24
C ALA A 15 0.69 3.56 -6.09
N LEU A 16 -0.57 3.89 -5.81
CA LEU A 16 -1.27 4.98 -6.48
C LEU A 16 -0.61 6.33 -6.20
N ASP A 17 -0.23 6.61 -4.95
CA ASP A 17 0.49 7.83 -4.56
C ASP A 17 1.85 7.92 -5.26
N ALA A 18 2.50 6.79 -5.54
CA ALA A 18 3.75 6.71 -6.32
C ALA A 18 3.53 6.78 -7.85
N GLY A 19 2.30 7.01 -8.33
CA GLY A 19 1.99 7.15 -9.75
C GLY A 19 1.89 5.83 -10.52
N VAL A 20 1.76 4.69 -9.82
CA VAL A 20 1.59 3.39 -10.47
C VAL A 20 0.24 3.36 -11.21
N ARG A 21 0.29 3.08 -12.51
CA ARG A 21 -0.91 2.95 -13.36
C ARG A 21 -1.45 1.54 -13.50
N GLY A 22 -0.73 0.52 -13.00
CA GLY A 22 -1.14 -0.88 -13.11
C GLY A 22 -0.88 -1.64 -11.83
N TYR A 23 -1.91 -2.28 -11.27
CA TYR A 23 -1.84 -3.03 -10.01
C TYR A 23 -2.77 -4.25 -10.10
N VAL A 24 -2.18 -5.43 -10.27
CA VAL A 24 -2.91 -6.67 -10.61
C VAL A 24 -2.52 -7.79 -9.66
N LEU A 25 -3.45 -8.71 -9.41
CA LEU A 25 -3.19 -9.91 -8.61
C LEU A 25 -2.34 -10.94 -9.37
N LYS A 26 -1.47 -11.64 -8.65
CA LYS A 26 -0.54 -12.63 -9.22
C LYS A 26 -1.24 -13.89 -9.73
N ASP A 27 -2.40 -14.22 -9.17
CA ASP A 27 -3.25 -15.35 -9.58
C ASP A 27 -4.19 -15.00 -10.74
N ALA A 28 -4.20 -13.73 -11.18
CA ALA A 28 -4.98 -13.32 -12.34
C ALA A 28 -4.60 -14.16 -13.57
N PRO A 29 -5.58 -14.60 -14.39
CA PRO A 29 -5.28 -15.34 -15.61
C PRO A 29 -4.30 -14.59 -16.51
N ALA A 30 -3.40 -15.31 -17.19
CA ALA A 30 -2.38 -14.71 -18.05
C ALA A 30 -2.95 -13.72 -19.09
N ARG A 31 -4.14 -14.00 -19.63
CA ARG A 31 -4.86 -13.10 -20.54
C ARG A 31 -5.17 -11.74 -19.89
N VAL A 32 -5.62 -11.74 -18.64
CA VAL A 32 -5.97 -10.54 -17.88
C VAL A 32 -4.71 -9.71 -17.62
N LEU A 33 -3.60 -10.37 -17.26
CA LEU A 33 -2.33 -9.70 -17.10
C LEU A 33 -1.84 -9.06 -18.42
N ALA A 34 -1.95 -9.78 -19.54
CA ALA A 34 -1.56 -9.27 -20.85
C ALA A 34 -2.40 -8.05 -21.26
N ASP A 35 -3.71 -8.07 -21.01
CA ASP A 35 -4.61 -6.94 -21.27
C ASP A 35 -4.28 -5.74 -20.38
N ALA A 36 -4.00 -5.97 -19.09
CA ALA A 36 -3.58 -4.93 -18.17
C ALA A 36 -2.27 -4.25 -18.60
N ILE A 37 -1.28 -5.03 -19.06
CA ILE A 37 -0.01 -4.50 -19.59
C ILE A 37 -0.29 -3.62 -20.80
N ARG A 38 -1.05 -4.11 -21.79
CA ARG A 38 -1.40 -3.34 -23.01
C ARG A 38 -2.10 -2.03 -22.66
N THR A 39 -3.03 -2.08 -21.71
CA THR A 39 -3.77 -0.89 -21.24
C THR A 39 -2.84 0.17 -20.66
N VAL A 40 -1.90 -0.24 -19.79
CA VAL A 40 -0.93 0.68 -19.18
C VAL A 40 0.04 1.25 -20.21
N CYS A 41 0.46 0.44 -21.18
CA CYS A 41 1.30 0.88 -22.31
C CYS A 41 0.58 1.91 -23.19
N ALA A 42 -0.73 1.79 -23.37
CA ALA A 42 -1.57 2.77 -24.07
C ALA A 42 -1.85 4.06 -23.25
N GLY A 43 -1.24 4.22 -22.07
CA GLY A 43 -1.45 5.37 -21.19
C GLY A 43 -2.64 5.23 -20.24
N GLY A 44 -3.38 4.12 -20.30
CA GLY A 44 -4.50 3.82 -19.41
C GLY A 44 -4.08 3.37 -18.01
N LYS A 45 -5.08 3.05 -17.19
CA LYS A 45 -4.92 2.45 -15.87
C LYS A 45 -5.52 1.04 -15.85
N ALA A 46 -4.85 0.11 -15.18
CA ALA A 46 -5.31 -1.27 -15.00
C ALA A 46 -5.18 -1.67 -13.52
N ILE A 47 -6.24 -1.49 -12.76
CA ILE A 47 -6.30 -1.82 -11.33
C ILE A 47 -7.34 -2.92 -11.17
N ALA A 48 -6.98 -4.03 -10.51
CA ALA A 48 -7.92 -5.11 -10.24
C ALA A 48 -9.10 -4.59 -9.38
N PRO A 49 -10.37 -4.81 -9.78
CA PRO A 49 -11.54 -4.25 -9.10
C PRO A 49 -11.61 -4.61 -7.60
N GLU A 50 -11.22 -5.83 -7.25
CA GLU A 50 -11.24 -6.35 -5.88
C GLU A 50 -10.30 -5.53 -4.98
N LEU A 51 -9.18 -5.07 -5.53
CA LEU A 51 -8.20 -4.25 -4.83
C LEU A 51 -8.69 -2.82 -4.66
N ALA A 52 -9.37 -2.28 -5.68
CA ALA A 52 -9.87 -0.91 -5.68
C ALA A 52 -10.93 -0.68 -4.59
N ALA A 53 -11.80 -1.65 -4.36
CA ALA A 53 -12.82 -1.58 -3.31
C ALA A 53 -12.18 -1.51 -1.91
N GLU A 54 -11.26 -2.43 -1.61
CA GLU A 54 -10.62 -2.49 -0.29
C GLU A 54 -9.76 -1.24 0.02
N ALA A 55 -9.12 -0.62 -0.99
CA ALA A 55 -8.31 0.57 -0.79
C ALA A 55 -9.11 1.84 -0.48
N TRP A 56 -10.39 1.90 -0.85
CA TRP A 56 -11.25 3.04 -0.53
C TRP A 56 -11.92 2.91 0.84
N GLU A 57 -12.26 1.69 1.24
CA GLU A 57 -12.87 1.42 2.55
C GLU A 57 -11.86 1.44 3.71
N ALA A 58 -10.58 1.23 3.42
CA ALA A 58 -9.55 1.21 4.45
C ALA A 58 -9.21 2.63 4.95
N ALA A 59 -9.85 3.04 6.04
CA ALA A 59 -9.35 4.13 6.86
C ALA A 59 -7.98 3.77 7.44
N ASP A 60 -7.14 4.79 7.61
CA ASP A 60 -5.86 4.65 8.30
C ASP A 60 -6.10 4.22 9.75
N PRO A 61 -5.70 3.00 10.15
CA PRO A 61 -6.02 2.49 11.48
C PRO A 61 -5.15 3.11 12.56
N LEU A 62 -4.14 3.90 12.18
CA LEU A 62 -3.18 4.48 13.10
C LEU A 62 -3.48 5.95 13.34
N THR A 63 -3.55 6.32 14.61
CA THR A 63 -3.46 7.72 15.03
C THR A 63 -2.08 8.28 14.70
N GLU A 64 -1.95 9.62 14.60
CA GLU A 64 -0.65 10.25 14.35
C GLU A 64 0.38 9.90 15.44
N ARG A 65 -0.09 9.65 16.68
CA ARG A 65 0.77 9.21 17.78
C ARG A 65 1.33 7.81 17.54
N GLU A 66 0.48 6.85 17.19
CA GLU A 66 0.92 5.48 16.89
C GLU A 66 1.84 5.42 15.68
N ARG A 67 1.56 6.23 14.65
CA ARG A 67 2.43 6.38 13.49
C ARG A 67 3.81 6.90 13.88
N ARG A 68 3.89 7.88 14.78
CA ARG A 68 5.17 8.40 15.27
C ARG A 68 5.95 7.35 16.07
N ILE A 69 5.27 6.59 16.93
CA ILE A 69 5.87 5.44 17.66
C ILE A 69 6.44 4.41 16.68
N LEU A 70 5.66 4.02 15.67
CA LEU A 70 6.08 3.01 14.67
C LEU A 70 7.26 3.48 13.82
N ARG A 71 7.36 4.78 13.50
CA ARG A 71 8.54 5.34 12.82
C ARG A 71 9.80 5.19 13.67
N LEU A 72 9.75 5.63 14.93
CA LEU A 72 10.89 5.56 15.84
C LEU A 72 11.34 4.11 16.12
N ALA A 73 10.38 3.19 16.24
CA ALA A 73 10.67 1.76 16.35
C ALA A 73 11.33 1.21 15.08
N GLY A 74 10.87 1.63 13.90
CA GLY A 74 11.48 1.29 12.61
C GLY A 74 12.92 1.79 12.45
N ASP A 75 13.24 2.92 13.09
CA ASP A 75 14.59 3.50 13.13
C ASP A 75 15.50 2.83 14.19
N GLY A 76 15.00 1.81 14.91
CA GLY A 76 15.77 1.02 15.87
C GLY A 76 15.71 1.50 17.32
N SER A 77 14.86 2.49 17.64
CA SER A 77 14.71 2.97 19.01
C SER A 77 14.01 1.92 19.89
N SER A 78 14.51 1.71 21.10
CA SER A 78 13.86 0.88 22.12
C SER A 78 12.58 1.55 22.67
N SER A 79 11.66 0.76 23.23
CA SER A 79 10.43 1.28 23.82
C SER A 79 10.68 2.37 24.88
N ALA A 80 11.76 2.27 25.66
CA ALA A 80 12.14 3.25 26.67
C ALA A 80 12.71 4.56 26.08
N GLU A 81 13.36 4.49 24.91
CA GLU A 81 13.81 5.69 24.18
C GLU A 81 12.65 6.40 23.49
N ILE A 82 11.74 5.62 22.88
CA ILE A 82 10.51 6.14 22.29
C ILE A 82 9.66 6.84 23.35
N ALA A 83 9.50 6.22 24.53
CA ALA A 83 8.76 6.82 25.63
C ALA A 83 9.36 8.16 26.08
N ARG A 84 10.69 8.21 26.26
CA ARG A 84 11.40 9.47 26.57
C ARG A 84 11.22 10.54 25.49
N GLN A 85 11.34 10.19 24.21
CA GLN A 85 11.20 11.14 23.10
C GLN A 85 9.77 11.66 22.94
N LEU A 86 8.77 10.87 23.32
CA LEU A 86 7.35 11.23 23.23
C LEU A 86 6.76 11.71 24.56
N CYS A 87 7.59 11.89 25.59
CA CYS A 87 7.16 12.25 26.96
C CYS A 87 6.07 11.32 27.51
N LEU A 88 6.19 10.02 27.24
CA LEU A 88 5.34 8.96 27.76
C LEU A 88 6.02 8.32 28.98
N SER A 89 5.21 7.90 29.96
CA SER A 89 5.63 7.21 31.19
C SER A 89 5.76 5.71 31.00
#